data_AF-A0A2D6ZM52-F1
#
_entry.id   AF-A0A2D6ZM52-F1
#
_cell.length_a   1.000
_cell.length_b   1.000
_cell.length_c   1.000
_cell.angle_alpha   90.00
_cell.angle_beta   90.00
_cell.angle_gamma   90.00
#
_symmetry.space_group_name_H-M   'P 1'
#
loop_
_entity.id
_entity.type
_entity.pdbx_description
1 polymer ?
#
loop_
_entity_poly.entity_id
_entity_poly.type
_entity_poly.pdbx_seq_one_letter_code
_entity_poly.pdbx_strand_id
1 'polypeptide(L)'
;MANDVTKLLLIGHKLNHPFGSHMHLHKCKLLAKCLNQNPGVRATVSNGWPSDENLLKNIYALVLYSSPAAGIFLNPKNKPIGGSIKSGVGYTAMQ
;
A
#
# COMPACT_ATOMS: atom_id res chain seq x y z
N MET A 1 -1.91 -25.50 -12.55
CA MET A 1 -1.43 -24.11 -12.70
C MET A 1 -1.42 -23.50 -11.31
N ALA A 2 -0.28 -22.98 -10.83
CA ALA A 2 -0.24 -22.31 -9.54
C ALA A 2 -1.21 -21.13 -9.59
N ASN A 3 -2.11 -21.06 -8.62
CA ASN A 3 -3.07 -19.97 -8.50
C ASN A 3 -2.29 -18.75 -8.00
N ASP A 4 -1.57 -18.06 -8.90
CA ASP A 4 -0.73 -16.92 -8.54
C ASP A 4 -1.61 -15.78 -8.04
N VAL A 5 -1.67 -15.66 -6.72
CA VAL A 5 -2.47 -14.64 -6.05
C VAL A 5 -1.83 -13.27 -6.28
N THR A 6 -2.58 -12.36 -6.89
CA THR A 6 -2.21 -10.96 -7.04
C THR A 6 -2.18 -10.28 -5.68
N LYS A 7 -0.98 -10.16 -5.10
CA LYS A 7 -0.73 -9.52 -3.81
C LYS A 7 -0.62 -8.00 -3.96
N LEU A 8 -1.45 -7.28 -3.22
CA LEU A 8 -1.50 -5.82 -3.20
C LEU A 8 -1.23 -5.32 -1.78
N LEU A 9 -0.39 -4.29 -1.66
CA LEU A 9 -0.18 -3.59 -0.39
C LEU A 9 -0.75 -2.17 -0.47
N LEU A 10 -1.64 -1.83 0.46
CA LEU A 10 -2.21 -0.49 0.61
C LEU A 10 -1.61 0.15 1.87
N ILE A 11 -0.93 1.27 1.73
CA ILE A 11 -0.34 2.02 2.84
C ILE A 11 -1.15 3.27 3.07
N GLY A 12 -1.84 3.31 4.21
CA GLY A 12 -2.50 4.51 4.72
C GLY A 12 -1.74 5.10 5.91
N HIS A 13 -2.24 6.17 6.50
CA HIS A 13 -1.82 6.58 7.85
C HIS A 13 -3.04 6.93 8.71
N LYS A 14 -2.88 6.83 10.04
CA LYS A 14 -3.88 7.27 11.01
C LYS A 14 -4.10 8.78 10.90
N LEU A 15 -5.30 9.22 11.29
CA LEU A 15 -5.71 10.63 11.32
C LEU A 15 -4.62 11.52 11.94
N ASN A 16 -4.14 12.47 11.15
CA ASN A 16 -3.31 13.59 11.58
C ASN A 16 -4.11 14.92 11.63
N HIS A 17 -5.41 14.86 11.36
CA HIS A 17 -6.35 15.98 11.26
C HIS A 17 -7.70 15.64 11.91
N PRO A 18 -8.60 16.64 12.11
CA PRO A 18 -9.88 16.42 12.76
C PRO A 18 -10.72 15.32 12.13
N PHE A 19 -11.55 14.69 12.96
CA PHE A 19 -12.50 13.65 12.55
C PHE A 19 -13.40 14.16 11.41
N GLY A 20 -13.48 13.41 10.31
CA GLY A 20 -14.18 13.83 9.07
C GLY A 20 -13.25 14.33 7.96
N SER A 21 -11.97 14.58 8.24
CA SER A 21 -10.95 14.90 7.23
C SER A 21 -10.07 13.69 6.88
N HIS A 22 -9.52 13.68 5.66
CA HIS A 22 -8.50 12.76 5.12
C HIS A 22 -8.34 11.40 5.85
N MET A 23 -9.38 10.54 5.78
CA MET A 23 -9.41 9.23 6.46
C MET A 23 -8.64 8.14 5.70
N HIS A 24 -7.35 8.38 5.41
CA HIS A 24 -6.52 7.51 4.55
C HIS A 24 -6.57 6.03 4.92
N LEU A 25 -6.29 5.70 6.19
CA LEU A 25 -6.30 4.30 6.65
C LEU A 25 -7.70 3.66 6.53
N HIS A 26 -8.77 4.42 6.76
CA HIS A 26 -10.14 3.90 6.66
C HIS A 26 -10.50 3.60 5.20
N LYS A 27 -10.14 4.50 4.29
CA LYS A 27 -10.34 4.30 2.84
C LYS A 27 -9.51 3.14 2.32
N CYS A 28 -8.26 2.95 2.78
CA CYS A 28 -7.47 1.75 2.46
C CYS A 28 -8.14 0.46 2.95
N LYS A 29 -8.70 0.45 4.17
CA LYS A 29 -9.45 -0.72 4.68
C LYS A 29 -10.67 -1.04 3.84
N LEU A 30 -11.44 -0.03 3.42
CA LEU A 30 -12.58 -0.21 2.52
C LEU A 30 -12.14 -0.77 1.17
N LEU A 31 -11.11 -0.18 0.56
CA LEU A 31 -10.56 -0.65 -0.72
C LEU A 31 -10.05 -2.08 -0.63
N ALA A 32 -9.30 -2.44 0.42
CA ALA A 32 -8.85 -3.81 0.64
C ALA A 32 -10.03 -4.78 0.78
N LYS A 33 -11.09 -4.39 1.50
CA LYS A 33 -12.30 -5.20 1.65
C LYS A 33 -12.94 -5.48 0.29
N CYS A 34 -13.08 -4.47 -0.58
CA CYS A 34 -13.62 -4.64 -1.92
C CYS A 34 -12.70 -5.49 -2.81
N LEU A 35 -11.39 -5.24 -2.80
CA LEU A 35 -10.41 -6.00 -3.60
C LEU A 35 -10.42 -7.49 -3.24
N ASN A 36 -10.48 -7.80 -1.94
CA ASN A 36 -10.50 -9.17 -1.43
C ASN A 36 -11.80 -9.95 -1.76
N GLN A 37 -12.81 -9.32 -2.37
CA GLN A 37 -13.97 -10.03 -2.90
C GLN A 37 -13.69 -10.71 -4.25
N ASN A 38 -12.57 -10.39 -4.90
CA ASN A 38 -12.19 -10.94 -6.19
C ASN A 38 -11.33 -12.20 -6.02
N PRO A 39 -11.71 -13.35 -6.61
CA PRO A 39 -10.87 -14.54 -6.61
C PRO A 39 -9.47 -14.25 -7.17
N GLY A 40 -8.45 -14.76 -6.50
CA GLY A 40 -7.05 -14.56 -6.91
C GLY A 40 -6.45 -13.20 -6.52
N VAL A 41 -7.16 -12.34 -5.78
CA VAL A 41 -6.62 -11.07 -5.27
C VAL A 41 -6.42 -11.14 -3.75
N ARG A 42 -5.29 -10.62 -3.26
CA ARG A 42 -5.04 -10.44 -1.83
C ARG A 42 -4.48 -9.06 -1.53
N ALA A 43 -5.34 -8.19 -1.01
CA ALA A 43 -5.00 -6.85 -0.55
C ALA A 43 -4.78 -6.81 0.96
N THR A 44 -3.63 -6.28 1.37
CA THR A 44 -3.26 -6.06 2.78
C THR A 44 -3.12 -4.57 3.05
N VAL A 45 -3.49 -4.11 4.25
CA VAL A 45 -3.36 -2.71 4.66
C VAL A 45 -2.26 -2.57 5.70
N SER A 46 -1.36 -1.60 5.50
CA SER A 46 -0.40 -1.15 6.50
C SER A 46 -0.75 0.27 6.98
N ASN A 47 -0.56 0.51 8.28
CA ASN A 47 -0.63 1.84 8.87
C ASN A 47 0.77 2.45 8.92
N GLY A 48 1.07 3.32 7.96
CA GLY A 48 2.40 3.81 7.68
C GLY A 48 3.22 2.76 6.92
N TRP A 49 4.48 3.11 6.69
CA TRP A 49 5.43 2.18 6.07
C TRP A 49 5.56 0.90 6.93
N PRO A 50 5.48 -0.30 6.32
CA PRO A 50 5.50 -1.54 7.08
C PRO A 50 6.85 -1.75 7.77
N SER A 51 6.82 -2.06 9.07
CA SER A 51 8.02 -2.52 9.80
C SER A 51 8.41 -3.95 9.44
N ASP A 52 7.44 -4.77 9.00
CA ASP A 52 7.68 -6.11 8.47
C ASP A 52 7.97 -6.06 6.97
N GLU A 53 9.24 -6.23 6.60
CA GLU A 53 9.70 -6.23 5.20
C GLU A 53 9.05 -7.36 4.37
N ASN A 54 8.49 -8.41 4.99
CA ASN A 54 7.80 -9.47 4.25
C ASN A 54 6.53 -8.98 3.55
N LEU A 55 5.91 -7.89 4.01
CA LEU A 55 4.76 -7.27 3.36
C LEU A 55 5.11 -6.67 1.99
N LEU A 56 6.40 -6.41 1.71
CA LEU A 56 6.89 -5.87 0.45
C LEU A 56 7.35 -6.96 -0.53
N LYS A 57 7.40 -8.24 -0.11
CA LYS A 57 7.87 -9.35 -0.95
C LYS A 57 6.77 -9.83 -1.90
N ASN A 58 7.13 -9.99 -3.18
CA ASN A 58 6.26 -10.55 -4.22
C ASN A 58 4.89 -9.85 -4.32
N ILE A 59 4.87 -8.53 -4.07
CA ILE A 59 3.68 -7.72 -4.33
C ILE A 59 3.65 -7.35 -5.81
N TYR A 60 2.46 -7.36 -6.40
CA TYR A 60 2.23 -6.91 -7.77
C TYR A 60 2.04 -5.41 -7.84
N ALA A 61 1.46 -4.81 -6.79
CA ALA A 61 1.34 -3.38 -6.70
C ALA A 61 1.38 -2.85 -5.27
N LEU A 62 1.83 -1.60 -5.17
CA LEU A 62 1.77 -0.79 -3.97
C LEU A 62 0.87 0.42 -4.20
N VAL A 63 -0.05 0.67 -3.27
CA VAL A 63 -0.87 1.89 -3.25
C VAL A 63 -0.51 2.69 -2.01
N LEU A 64 0.02 3.89 -2.20
CA LEU A 64 0.26 4.83 -1.11
C LEU A 64 -0.89 5.84 -1.09
N TYR A 65 -1.67 5.81 -0.02
CA TYR A 65 -2.71 6.81 0.21
C TYR A 65 -2.35 7.60 1.47
N SER A 66 -1.65 8.72 1.30
CA SER A 66 -1.13 9.48 2.43
C SER A 66 -0.90 10.94 2.08
N SER A 67 -0.89 11.84 3.07
CA SER A 67 -0.64 13.28 2.87
C SER A 67 0.68 13.57 2.14
N PRO A 68 1.82 12.90 2.42
CA PRO A 68 3.01 13.12 1.62
C PRO A 68 2.97 12.45 0.24
N ALA A 69 1.96 11.62 -0.08
CA ALA A 69 1.82 10.88 -1.33
C ALA A 69 3.16 10.27 -1.79
N ALA A 70 3.72 10.74 -2.92
CA ALA A 70 5.01 10.30 -3.46
C ALA A 70 6.22 10.72 -2.61
N GLY A 71 6.10 11.73 -1.75
CA GLY A 71 7.16 12.18 -0.84
C GLY A 71 7.61 11.13 0.17
N ILE A 72 6.80 10.09 0.41
CA ILE A 72 7.21 8.95 1.25
C ILE A 72 8.32 8.10 0.60
N PHE A 73 8.47 8.14 -0.73
CA PHE A 73 9.57 7.46 -1.44
C PHE A 73 10.90 8.19 -1.36
N LEU A 74 10.85 9.50 -1.16
CA LEU A 74 12.03 10.35 -1.06
C LEU A 74 12.63 10.30 0.34
N ASN A 75 11.94 9.69 1.30
CA ASN A 75 12.44 9.51 2.66
C ASN A 75 13.49 8.37 2.70
N PRO A 76 14.77 8.66 3.01
CA PRO A 76 15.84 7.65 3.02
C PRO A 76 15.61 6.52 4.04
N LYS A 77 14.78 6.76 5.07
CA LYS A 77 14.42 5.76 6.07
C LYS A 77 13.49 4.68 5.51
N ASN A 78 12.71 5.02 4.49
CA ASN A 78 11.89 4.09 3.75
C ASN A 78 12.77 3.51 2.64
N LYS A 79 13.70 2.60 3.02
CA LYS A 79 14.70 1.97 2.15
C LYS A 79 14.14 1.88 0.72
N PRO A 80 14.85 2.47 -0.26
CA PRO A 80 14.24 2.83 -1.52
C PRO A 80 13.58 1.60 -2.12
N ILE A 81 12.28 1.75 -2.29
CA ILE A 81 11.46 0.84 -3.07
C ILE A 81 12.02 0.64 -4.48
N GLY A 82 12.97 1.47 -4.91
CA GLY A 82 13.76 1.31 -6.13
C GLY A 82 14.36 -0.09 -6.32
N GLY A 83 14.48 -0.92 -5.28
CA GLY A 83 14.76 -2.35 -5.44
C GLY A 83 13.55 -3.18 -5.93
N SER A 84 12.36 -2.96 -5.37
CA SER A 84 11.11 -3.67 -5.67
C SER A 84 10.34 -3.09 -6.87
N ILE A 85 10.40 -1.79 -7.15
CA ILE A 85 9.81 -1.20 -8.37
C ILE A 85 10.60 -1.63 -9.63
N LYS A 86 11.90 -1.91 -9.49
CA LYS A 86 12.70 -2.48 -10.60
C LYS A 86 12.22 -3.85 -11.08
N SER A 87 11.37 -4.56 -10.31
CA SER A 87 10.86 -5.89 -10.68
C SER A 87 9.45 -5.88 -11.29
N GLY A 88 9.00 -4.77 -11.89
CA GLY A 88 7.72 -4.70 -12.61
C GLY A 88 6.49 -4.49 -11.71
N VAL A 89 6.70 -4.01 -10.47
CA VAL A 89 5.63 -3.71 -9.52
C VAL A 89 4.93 -2.40 -9.91
N GLY A 90 3.60 -2.45 -10.07
CA GLY A 90 2.77 -1.27 -10.32
C GLY A 90 2.68 -0.37 -9.08
N TYR A 91 2.58 0.94 -9.28
CA TYR A 91 2.47 1.88 -8.18
C TYR A 91 1.44 2.98 -8.42
N THR A 92 0.75 3.40 -7.36
CA THR A 92 -0.16 4.54 -7.38
C THR A 92 -0.06 5.36 -6.10
N ALA A 93 0.06 6.69 -6.25
CA ALA A 93 0.01 7.66 -5.17
C ALA A 93 -1.34 8.37 -5.18
N MET A 94 -2.01 8.42 -4.04
CA MET A 94 -3.24 9.20 -3.85
C MET A 94 -3.06 10.14 -2.66
N GLN A 95 -3.70 11.32 -2.70
CA GLN A 95 -3.70 12.32 -1.63
C GLN A 95 -5.09 12.48 -1.00
#